data_AF-A0A661BWM7-F1
#
_entry.id   AF-A0A661BWM7-F1
#
_cell.length_a   1.000
_cell.length_b   1.000
_cell.length_c   1.000
_cell.angle_alpha   90.00
_cell.angle_beta   90.00
_cell.angle_gamma   90.00
#
_symmetry.space_group_name_H-M   'P 1'
#
loop_
_entity.id
_entity.type
_entity.pdbx_description
1 polymer ?
#
loop_
_entity_poly.entity_id
_entity_poly.type
_entity_poly.pdbx_seq_one_letter_code
_entity_poly.pdbx_strand_id
1 'polypeptide(L)'
;MRLNPDQTITFSATDLSNFISCQHLSQLDKRRANGELKPPSFVDPYADTVRELGLEHEERFVQYLRDQGKNVIDLRDIGGENGLDKTLAAMKQGADVIVQAVFDNGKWRGYADVLLKCDKPSDLGDWSYEVGDSKLAQYTKAGTELQLCVYSDLLTEVQGVKPKKMYVIKPGGEAQPEEFLYQNYDAYYRFIKGRLIVAIEGNHGPTVGGSNSTQTYPNPVAHCNVCRWWMHCDQRRRDDDHLSYVAGMQGGHVTELNERGVHTLEAFAKRSQALDSRPAKGSAETYEKLHRQAGIQYEGRVKNEHISRLLDSEINEGLHRLPAPSEGDIY
;
A
#
# COMPACT_ATOMS: atom_id res chain seq x y z
N MET A 1 -8.61 -8.65 -5.74
CA MET A 1 -8.55 -9.98 -6.35
C MET A 1 -9.94 -10.57 -6.40
N ARG A 2 -10.22 -11.43 -7.37
CA ARG A 2 -11.51 -12.10 -7.58
C ARG A 2 -11.28 -13.59 -7.78
N LEU A 3 -12.09 -14.43 -7.14
CA LEU A 3 -12.14 -15.86 -7.41
C LEU A 3 -13.07 -16.12 -8.59
N ASN A 4 -12.58 -16.86 -9.57
CA ASN A 4 -13.32 -17.26 -10.76
C ASN A 4 -14.07 -18.59 -10.51
N PRO A 5 -15.09 -18.93 -11.34
CA PRO A 5 -15.81 -20.19 -11.19
C PRO A 5 -14.93 -21.44 -11.26
N ASP A 6 -13.83 -21.37 -12.02
CA ASP A 6 -12.82 -22.42 -12.17
C ASP A 6 -11.80 -22.48 -11.01
N GLN A 7 -12.05 -21.75 -9.92
CA GLN A 7 -11.19 -21.62 -8.74
C GLN A 7 -9.85 -20.93 -8.99
N THR A 8 -9.65 -20.29 -10.15
CA THR A 8 -8.50 -19.42 -10.40
C THR A 8 -8.72 -18.02 -9.81
N ILE A 9 -7.64 -17.29 -9.56
CA ILE A 9 -7.70 -15.92 -9.05
C ILE A 9 -7.31 -14.93 -10.15
N THR A 10 -8.18 -13.95 -10.39
CA THR A 10 -7.84 -12.76 -11.18
C THR A 10 -7.34 -11.64 -10.26
N PHE A 11 -6.17 -11.11 -10.56
CA PHE A 11 -5.50 -10.03 -9.84
C PHE A 11 -5.82 -8.66 -10.45
N SER A 12 -5.70 -7.62 -9.64
CA SER A 12 -5.80 -6.22 -10.05
C SER A 12 -4.53 -5.45 -9.67
N ALA A 13 -4.34 -4.27 -10.27
CA ALA A 13 -3.22 -3.38 -9.92
C ALA A 13 -3.22 -3.03 -8.41
N THR A 14 -4.40 -2.84 -7.82
CA THR A 14 -4.59 -2.61 -6.38
C THR A 14 -4.09 -3.78 -5.54
N ASP A 15 -4.23 -5.03 -5.99
CA ASP A 15 -3.71 -6.19 -5.25
C ASP A 15 -2.19 -6.15 -5.13
N LEU A 16 -1.48 -5.70 -6.18
CA LEU A 16 -0.03 -5.52 -6.17
C LEU A 16 0.40 -4.40 -5.20
N SER A 17 -0.31 -3.28 -5.21
CA SER A 17 -0.11 -2.18 -4.26
C SER A 17 -0.37 -2.58 -2.82
N ASN A 18 -1.42 -3.36 -2.59
CA ASN A 18 -1.76 -3.88 -1.27
C ASN A 18 -0.68 -4.83 -0.78
N PHE A 19 -0.13 -5.68 -1.65
CA PHE A 19 0.91 -6.65 -1.30
C PHE A 19 2.22 -6.00 -0.83
N ILE A 20 2.69 -4.97 -1.55
CA ILE A 20 3.88 -4.22 -1.13
C ILE A 20 3.62 -3.44 0.16
N SER A 21 2.39 -2.97 0.37
CA SER A 21 2.00 -2.23 1.56
C SER A 21 1.84 -3.14 2.79
N CYS A 22 1.30 -4.34 2.60
CA CYS A 22 1.05 -5.33 3.65
C CYS A 22 0.76 -6.71 3.05
N GLN A 23 1.67 -7.68 3.23
CA GLN A 23 1.44 -9.05 2.75
C GLN A 23 0.27 -9.74 3.46
N HIS A 24 0.01 -9.40 4.74
CA HIS A 24 -1.13 -9.92 5.48
C HIS A 24 -2.46 -9.48 4.88
N LEU A 25 -2.54 -8.24 4.36
CA LEU A 25 -3.71 -7.73 3.65
C LEU A 25 -4.06 -8.60 2.43
N SER A 26 -3.07 -8.97 1.61
CA SER A 26 -3.31 -9.84 0.45
C SER A 26 -3.86 -11.21 0.86
N GLN A 27 -3.43 -11.77 2.00
CA GLN A 27 -4.00 -13.01 2.52
C GLN A 27 -5.44 -12.84 3.02
N LEU A 28 -5.75 -11.74 3.72
CA LEU A 28 -7.13 -11.44 4.12
C LEU A 28 -8.04 -11.23 2.90
N ASP A 29 -7.53 -10.59 1.85
CA ASP A 29 -8.24 -10.38 0.61
C ASP A 29 -8.50 -11.68 -0.15
N LYS A 30 -7.56 -12.63 -0.12
CA LYS A 30 -7.75 -13.99 -0.62
C LYS A 30 -8.85 -14.71 0.14
N ARG A 31 -8.80 -14.69 1.47
CA ARG A 31 -9.82 -15.32 2.34
C ARG A 31 -11.20 -14.70 2.11
N ARG A 32 -11.28 -13.38 1.91
CA ARG A 32 -12.52 -12.71 1.50
C ARG A 32 -13.01 -13.18 0.13
N ALA A 33 -12.12 -13.27 -0.86
CA ALA A 33 -12.48 -13.75 -2.20
C ALA A 33 -12.99 -15.20 -2.17
N ASN A 34 -12.46 -16.03 -1.28
CA ASN A 34 -12.91 -17.39 -1.00
C ASN A 34 -14.21 -17.47 -0.17
N GLY A 35 -14.74 -16.35 0.32
CA GLY A 35 -15.92 -16.33 1.20
C GLY A 35 -15.66 -16.75 2.66
N GLU A 36 -14.39 -16.94 3.05
CA GLU A 36 -14.00 -17.31 4.42
C GLU A 36 -14.06 -16.13 5.40
N LEU A 37 -13.95 -14.90 4.88
CA LEU A 37 -14.06 -13.67 5.66
C LEU A 37 -15.10 -12.74 5.04
N LYS A 38 -15.94 -12.17 5.90
CA LYS A 38 -16.84 -11.07 5.51
C LYS A 38 -16.05 -9.76 5.50
N PRO A 39 -16.35 -8.84 4.55
CA PRO A 39 -15.76 -7.52 4.58
C PRO A 39 -16.13 -6.81 5.91
N PRO A 40 -15.20 -6.00 6.46
CA PRO A 40 -15.47 -5.25 7.68
C PRO A 40 -16.62 -4.27 7.45
N SER A 41 -17.41 -4.04 8.50
CA SER A 41 -18.58 -3.15 8.47
C SER A 41 -18.22 -1.67 8.53
N PHE A 42 -16.96 -1.34 8.84
CA PHE A 42 -16.50 0.04 8.90
C PHE A 42 -16.45 0.66 7.51
N VAL A 43 -17.25 1.70 7.33
CA VAL A 43 -17.17 2.62 6.19
C VAL A 43 -16.42 3.85 6.69
N ASP A 44 -15.28 4.16 6.07
CA ASP A 44 -14.56 5.40 6.36
C ASP A 44 -15.47 6.59 5.97
N PRO A 45 -15.78 7.49 6.91
CA PRO A 45 -16.70 8.60 6.66
C PRO A 45 -16.23 9.55 5.55
N TYR A 46 -14.93 9.54 5.22
CA TYR A 46 -14.36 10.36 4.15
C TYR A 46 -14.18 9.60 2.84
N ALA A 47 -14.46 8.30 2.79
CA ALA A 47 -14.25 7.48 1.59
C ALA A 47 -15.02 7.99 0.38
N ASP A 48 -16.28 8.41 0.58
CA ASP A 48 -17.10 8.95 -0.50
C ASP A 48 -16.58 10.30 -0.98
N THR A 49 -16.21 11.20 -0.07
CA THR A 49 -15.59 12.49 -0.43
C THR A 49 -14.28 12.30 -1.22
N VAL A 50 -13.42 11.37 -0.80
CA VAL A 50 -12.17 11.07 -1.52
C VAL A 50 -12.46 10.52 -2.92
N ARG A 51 -13.49 9.68 -3.05
CA ARG A 51 -13.93 9.14 -4.36
C ARG A 51 -14.47 10.24 -5.27
N GLU A 52 -15.32 11.11 -4.76
CA GLU A 52 -15.88 12.26 -5.50
C GLU A 52 -14.78 13.19 -5.99
N LEU A 53 -13.85 13.58 -5.11
CA LEU A 53 -12.70 14.41 -5.49
C LEU A 53 -11.83 13.73 -6.56
N GLY A 54 -11.67 12.41 -6.49
CA GLY A 54 -10.93 11.64 -7.48
C GLY A 54 -11.58 11.73 -8.87
N LEU A 55 -12.90 11.54 -8.93
CA LEU A 55 -13.67 11.64 -10.18
C LEU A 55 -13.64 13.06 -10.75
N GLU A 56 -13.76 14.09 -9.91
CA GLU A 56 -13.65 15.49 -10.33
C GLU A 56 -12.27 15.82 -10.91
N HIS A 57 -11.21 15.26 -10.31
CA HIS A 57 -9.84 15.44 -10.78
C HIS A 57 -9.59 14.74 -12.12
N GLU A 58 -10.08 13.51 -12.28
CA GLU A 58 -10.06 12.79 -13.56
C GLU A 58 -10.81 13.57 -14.64
N GLU A 59 -12.04 14.03 -14.37
CA GLU A 59 -12.83 14.82 -15.33
C GLU A 59 -12.12 16.10 -15.74
N ARG A 60 -11.50 16.81 -14.78
CA ARG A 60 -10.77 18.04 -15.07
C ARG A 60 -9.61 17.80 -16.04
N PHE A 61 -8.87 16.71 -15.86
CA PHE A 61 -7.80 16.36 -16.77
C PHE A 61 -8.33 15.96 -18.16
N VAL A 62 -9.41 15.20 -18.23
CA VAL A 62 -10.06 14.84 -19.49
C VAL A 62 -10.57 16.08 -20.22
N GLN A 63 -11.19 17.02 -19.51
CA GLN A 63 -11.66 18.28 -20.08
C GLN A 63 -10.49 19.13 -20.60
N TYR A 64 -9.39 19.21 -19.85
CA TYR A 64 -8.16 19.87 -20.32
C TYR A 64 -7.69 19.29 -21.65
N LEU A 65 -7.69 17.96 -21.83
CA LEU A 65 -7.31 17.33 -23.09
C LEU A 65 -8.30 17.63 -24.23
N ARG A 66 -9.61 17.65 -23.96
CA ARG A 66 -10.63 18.06 -24.94
C ARG A 66 -10.42 19.50 -25.39
N ASP A 67 -10.10 20.41 -24.47
CA ASP A 67 -9.84 21.82 -24.76
C ASP A 67 -8.57 22.03 -25.61
N GLN A 68 -7.63 21.09 -25.56
CA GLN A 68 -6.46 21.02 -26.47
C GLN A 68 -6.81 20.44 -27.86
N GLY A 69 -8.10 20.18 -28.14
CA GLY A 69 -8.58 19.63 -29.41
C GLY A 69 -8.29 18.14 -29.61
N LYS A 70 -7.97 17.41 -28.53
CA LYS A 70 -7.72 15.97 -28.60
C LYS A 70 -9.01 15.19 -28.84
N ASN A 71 -8.94 14.17 -29.68
CA ASN A 71 -10.02 13.20 -29.83
C ASN A 71 -10.05 12.26 -28.62
N VAL A 72 -11.02 12.48 -27.71
CA VAL A 72 -11.20 11.70 -26.48
C VAL A 72 -12.32 10.69 -26.65
N ILE A 73 -12.02 9.40 -26.44
CA ILE A 73 -13.03 8.35 -26.29
C ILE A 73 -13.18 8.01 -24.81
N ASP A 74 -14.38 8.20 -24.28
CA ASP A 74 -14.69 7.99 -22.87
C ASP A 74 -15.46 6.69 -22.65
N LEU A 75 -14.91 5.78 -21.84
CA LEU A 75 -15.50 4.46 -21.59
C LEU A 75 -16.17 4.35 -20.21
N ARG A 76 -16.32 5.45 -19.44
CA ARG A 76 -16.91 5.45 -18.09
C ARG A 76 -18.34 4.91 -18.04
N ASP A 77 -19.20 5.38 -18.95
CA ASP A 77 -20.63 5.03 -18.98
C ASP A 77 -20.92 3.65 -19.58
N ILE A 78 -19.87 2.94 -19.99
CA ILE A 78 -19.97 1.69 -20.73
C ILE A 78 -19.94 0.47 -19.80
N GLY A 79 -20.00 0.70 -18.48
CA GLY A 79 -19.93 -0.28 -17.40
C GLY A 79 -20.68 -1.59 -17.68
N GLY A 80 -19.93 -2.59 -18.17
CA GLY A 80 -20.50 -3.88 -18.55
C GLY A 80 -19.60 -4.71 -19.45
N GLU A 81 -20.23 -5.71 -20.09
CA GLU A 81 -19.64 -6.67 -21.02
C GLU A 81 -18.96 -5.97 -22.22
N ASN A 82 -17.86 -6.55 -22.73
CA ASN A 82 -17.07 -6.08 -23.88
C ASN A 82 -16.21 -4.82 -23.66
N GLY A 83 -15.90 -4.43 -22.42
CA GLY A 83 -15.01 -3.29 -22.13
C GLY A 83 -13.61 -3.41 -22.74
N LEU A 84 -13.04 -4.62 -22.78
CA LEU A 84 -11.78 -4.89 -23.48
C LEU A 84 -11.92 -4.63 -24.98
N ASP A 85 -12.94 -5.19 -25.64
CA ASP A 85 -13.14 -5.02 -27.08
C ASP A 85 -13.30 -3.56 -27.49
N LYS A 86 -13.97 -2.76 -26.66
CA LYS A 86 -14.13 -1.31 -26.89
C LYS A 86 -12.83 -0.55 -26.70
N THR A 87 -12.03 -0.93 -25.71
CA THR A 87 -10.67 -0.40 -25.54
C THR A 87 -9.84 -0.70 -26.78
N LEU A 88 -9.85 -1.95 -27.26
CA LEU A 88 -9.15 -2.36 -28.48
C LEU A 88 -9.64 -1.61 -29.72
N ALA A 89 -10.95 -1.41 -29.86
CA ALA A 89 -11.53 -0.66 -30.97
C ALA A 89 -11.08 0.81 -30.97
N ALA A 90 -11.12 1.47 -29.81
CA ALA A 90 -10.64 2.84 -29.64
C ALA A 90 -9.14 2.96 -29.94
N MET A 91 -8.34 2.00 -29.48
CA MET A 91 -6.90 1.94 -29.75
C MET A 91 -6.60 1.81 -31.25
N LYS A 92 -7.32 0.93 -31.95
CA LYS A 92 -7.21 0.71 -33.42
C LYS A 92 -7.72 1.87 -34.25
N GLN A 93 -8.70 2.63 -33.75
CA GLN A 93 -9.15 3.88 -34.38
C GLN A 93 -8.13 5.01 -34.23
N GLY A 94 -7.14 4.86 -33.34
CA GLY A 94 -6.10 5.86 -33.12
C GLY A 94 -6.61 7.10 -32.39
N ALA A 95 -7.57 6.95 -31.47
CA ALA A 95 -8.01 8.03 -30.59
C ALA A 95 -6.82 8.64 -29.84
N ASP A 96 -6.82 9.96 -29.64
CA ASP A 96 -5.68 10.60 -28.97
C ASP A 96 -5.64 10.25 -27.48
N VAL A 97 -6.82 10.08 -26.88
CA VAL A 97 -7.02 9.79 -25.46
C VAL A 97 -8.14 8.76 -25.30
N ILE A 98 -7.93 7.76 -24.45
CA ILE A 98 -8.95 6.77 -24.09
C ILE A 98 -9.10 6.78 -22.57
N VAL A 99 -10.29 7.08 -22.06
CA VAL A 99 -10.59 7.20 -20.62
C VAL A 99 -11.21 5.90 -20.11
N GLN A 100 -10.80 5.46 -18.92
CA GLN A 100 -11.20 4.19 -18.29
C GLN A 100 -10.97 2.97 -19.20
N ALA A 101 -9.77 2.87 -19.78
CA ALA A 101 -9.38 1.75 -20.62
C ALA A 101 -9.33 0.44 -19.82
N VAL A 102 -10.00 -0.59 -20.33
CA VAL A 102 -10.12 -1.89 -19.68
C VAL A 102 -9.09 -2.85 -20.23
N PHE A 103 -8.31 -3.45 -19.32
CA PHE A 103 -7.42 -4.55 -19.65
C PHE A 103 -7.83 -5.81 -18.90
N ASP A 104 -7.83 -6.94 -19.59
CA ASP A 104 -8.13 -8.26 -19.03
C ASP A 104 -7.38 -9.33 -19.85
N ASN A 105 -6.48 -10.08 -19.22
CA ASN A 105 -5.81 -11.24 -19.83
C ASN A 105 -6.17 -12.56 -19.11
N GLY A 106 -7.29 -12.59 -18.40
CA GLY A 106 -7.74 -13.71 -17.57
C GLY A 106 -7.06 -13.76 -16.20
N LYS A 107 -5.74 -13.55 -16.14
CA LYS A 107 -4.99 -13.57 -14.87
C LYS A 107 -4.96 -12.19 -14.19
N TRP A 108 -4.92 -11.13 -14.97
CA TRP A 108 -4.88 -9.75 -14.51
C TRP A 108 -5.99 -8.95 -15.18
N ARG A 109 -6.69 -8.15 -14.38
CA ARG A 109 -7.73 -7.25 -14.84
C ARG A 109 -7.64 -5.91 -14.14
N GLY A 110 -7.87 -4.83 -14.87
CA GLY A 110 -8.05 -3.52 -14.27
C GLY A 110 -8.41 -2.44 -15.27
N TYR A 111 -8.46 -1.21 -14.75
CA TYR A 111 -8.94 -0.03 -15.44
C TYR A 111 -7.83 1.02 -15.33
N ALA A 112 -7.28 1.42 -16.47
CA ALA A 112 -6.37 2.55 -16.54
C ALA A 112 -7.21 3.82 -16.72
N ASP A 113 -6.98 4.84 -15.88
CA ASP A 113 -7.75 6.08 -15.92
C ASP A 113 -7.67 6.71 -17.32
N VAL A 114 -6.46 6.76 -17.90
CA VAL A 114 -6.25 7.28 -19.26
C VAL A 114 -5.18 6.50 -20.02
N LEU A 115 -5.38 6.34 -21.32
CA LEU A 115 -4.33 6.02 -22.29
C LEU A 115 -4.06 7.23 -23.17
N LEU A 116 -2.79 7.56 -23.34
CA LEU A 116 -2.32 8.67 -24.16
C LEU A 116 -1.62 8.13 -25.40
N LYS A 117 -2.10 8.51 -26.58
CA LYS A 117 -1.49 8.13 -27.86
C LYS A 117 -0.12 8.79 -28.02
N CYS A 118 0.85 8.06 -28.56
CA CYS A 118 2.17 8.57 -28.89
C CYS A 118 2.67 8.08 -30.25
N ASP A 119 3.59 8.85 -30.85
CA ASP A 119 4.15 8.62 -32.19
C ASP A 119 5.24 7.55 -32.15
N LYS A 120 4.85 6.32 -31.81
CA LYS A 120 5.72 5.16 -31.78
C LYS A 120 4.98 3.99 -32.44
N PRO A 121 5.51 3.41 -33.53
CA PRO A 121 4.87 2.29 -34.21
C PRO A 121 4.63 1.07 -33.31
N SER A 122 3.52 0.38 -33.54
CA SER A 122 3.08 -0.81 -32.80
C SER A 122 2.20 -1.71 -33.67
N ASP A 123 1.66 -2.79 -33.10
CA ASP A 123 0.71 -3.66 -33.81
C ASP A 123 -0.62 -2.96 -34.18
N LEU A 124 -0.81 -1.71 -33.72
CA LEU A 124 -1.97 -0.86 -34.02
C LEU A 124 -1.76 0.03 -35.26
N GLY A 125 -0.53 0.16 -35.75
CA GLY A 125 -0.15 1.08 -36.84
C GLY A 125 1.05 1.97 -36.47
N ASP A 126 1.06 3.20 -36.97
CA ASP A 126 2.17 4.16 -36.76
C ASP A 126 2.21 4.79 -35.35
N TRP A 127 1.30 4.38 -34.46
CA TRP A 127 1.17 4.89 -33.10
C TRP A 127 1.11 3.77 -32.07
N SER A 128 1.30 4.14 -30.81
CA SER A 128 1.11 3.29 -29.63
C SER A 128 0.51 4.11 -28.50
N TYR A 129 0.31 3.52 -27.34
CA TYR A 129 -0.23 4.18 -26.16
C TYR A 129 0.70 4.06 -24.96
N GLU A 130 0.58 5.03 -24.07
CA GLU A 130 1.20 5.07 -22.74
C GLU A 130 0.13 5.30 -21.67
N VAL A 131 0.36 4.78 -20.46
CA VAL A 131 -0.65 4.78 -19.38
C VAL A 131 -0.51 6.02 -18.52
N GLY A 132 -1.65 6.66 -18.19
CA GLY A 132 -1.75 7.68 -17.15
C GLY A 132 -2.74 7.28 -16.06
N ASP A 133 -2.46 7.73 -14.83
CA ASP A 133 -3.27 7.49 -13.64
C ASP A 133 -3.47 8.80 -12.87
N SER A 134 -4.71 9.10 -12.52
CA SER A 134 -5.09 10.32 -11.82
C SER A 134 -5.03 10.09 -10.30
N LYS A 135 -4.33 10.96 -9.57
CA LYS A 135 -4.13 10.79 -8.12
C LYS A 135 -4.23 12.12 -7.40
N LEU A 136 -4.99 12.14 -6.30
CA LEU A 136 -5.15 13.31 -5.44
C LEU A 136 -3.93 13.62 -4.56
N ALA A 137 -3.02 12.64 -4.39
CA ALA A 137 -1.85 12.83 -3.54
C ALA A 137 -0.82 13.75 -4.19
N GLN A 138 -0.28 14.70 -3.40
CA GLN A 138 0.81 15.60 -3.81
C GLN A 138 2.11 14.85 -4.13
N TYR A 139 2.31 13.67 -3.52
CA TYR A 139 3.47 12.82 -3.71
C TYR A 139 3.05 11.46 -4.26
N THR A 140 3.81 10.97 -5.23
CA THR A 140 3.60 9.66 -5.84
C THR A 140 4.14 8.59 -4.90
N LYS A 141 3.27 7.64 -4.54
CA LYS A 141 3.64 6.50 -3.70
C LYS A 141 4.17 5.38 -4.60
N ALA A 142 5.12 4.59 -4.09
CA ALA A 142 5.65 3.42 -4.79
C ALA A 142 4.56 2.44 -5.28
N GLY A 143 3.46 2.32 -4.53
CA GLY A 143 2.30 1.54 -4.96
C GLY A 143 1.71 2.04 -6.29
N THR A 144 1.57 3.35 -6.47
CA THR A 144 1.08 3.97 -7.71
C THR A 144 1.98 3.65 -8.90
N GLU A 145 3.30 3.77 -8.73
CA GLU A 145 4.27 3.44 -9.79
C GLU A 145 4.13 1.96 -10.22
N LEU A 146 3.93 1.05 -9.25
CA LEU A 146 3.70 -0.36 -9.54
C LEU A 146 2.33 -0.64 -10.17
N GLN A 147 1.28 0.13 -9.87
CA GLN A 147 -0.01 0.03 -10.57
C GLN A 147 0.15 0.39 -12.05
N LEU A 148 0.83 1.50 -12.33
CA LEU A 148 1.15 1.92 -13.69
C LEU A 148 1.97 0.86 -14.43
N CYS A 149 2.88 0.17 -13.75
CA CYS A 149 3.62 -0.96 -14.33
C CYS A 149 2.69 -2.12 -14.72
N VAL A 150 1.69 -2.46 -13.90
CA VAL A 150 0.70 -3.51 -14.25
C VAL A 150 -0.02 -3.16 -15.53
N TYR A 151 -0.51 -1.93 -15.64
CA TYR A 151 -1.23 -1.47 -16.83
C TYR A 151 -0.32 -1.36 -18.06
N SER A 152 0.93 -0.92 -17.89
CA SER A 152 1.91 -0.86 -18.98
C SER A 152 2.28 -2.25 -19.51
N ASP A 153 2.35 -3.25 -18.62
CA ASP A 153 2.56 -4.66 -18.99
C ASP A 153 1.36 -5.22 -19.76
N LEU A 154 0.14 -5.00 -19.26
CA LEU A 154 -1.09 -5.40 -19.95
C LEU A 154 -1.25 -4.72 -21.31
N LEU A 155 -0.92 -3.43 -21.39
CA LEU A 155 -0.94 -2.68 -22.64
C LEU A 155 0.08 -3.23 -23.64
N THR A 156 1.24 -3.68 -23.17
CA THR A 156 2.27 -4.31 -24.02
C THR A 156 1.72 -5.56 -24.72
N GLU A 157 0.94 -6.39 -24.02
CA GLU A 157 0.32 -7.59 -24.60
C GLU A 157 -0.65 -7.25 -25.75
N VAL A 158 -1.30 -6.09 -25.67
CA VAL A 158 -2.30 -5.64 -26.64
C VAL A 158 -1.68 -4.98 -27.86
N GLN A 159 -0.66 -4.13 -27.68
CA GLN A 159 -0.08 -3.33 -28.76
C GLN A 159 1.25 -3.89 -29.29
N GLY A 160 1.78 -4.96 -28.72
CA GLY A 160 3.01 -5.62 -29.16
C GLY A 160 4.32 -4.90 -28.77
N VAL A 161 4.23 -3.68 -28.23
CA VAL A 161 5.40 -2.89 -27.85
C VAL A 161 5.28 -2.32 -26.44
N LYS A 162 6.39 -2.38 -25.69
CA LYS A 162 6.48 -1.79 -24.35
C LYS A 162 6.31 -0.27 -24.38
N PRO A 163 5.47 0.32 -23.52
CA PRO A 163 5.47 1.77 -23.27
C PRO A 163 6.85 2.26 -22.86
N LYS A 164 7.21 3.49 -23.26
CA LYS A 164 8.47 4.11 -22.81
C LYS A 164 8.25 4.79 -21.47
N LYS A 165 7.14 5.54 -21.37
CA LYS A 165 6.75 6.30 -20.20
C LYS A 165 5.42 5.81 -19.63
N MET A 166 5.19 6.21 -18.39
CA MET A 166 3.93 6.16 -17.66
C MET A 166 3.76 7.46 -16.87
N TYR A 167 2.53 7.87 -16.60
CA TYR A 167 2.23 9.21 -16.10
C TYR A 167 1.38 9.19 -14.83
N VAL A 168 1.70 10.06 -13.87
CA VAL A 168 0.82 10.38 -12.75
C VAL A 168 0.30 11.81 -12.92
N ILE A 169 -1.02 11.95 -12.95
CA ILE A 169 -1.69 13.25 -13.04
C ILE A 169 -2.09 13.68 -11.64
N LYS A 170 -1.38 14.68 -11.10
CA LYS A 170 -1.62 15.29 -9.78
C LYS A 170 -2.54 16.51 -9.89
N PRO A 171 -3.18 16.97 -8.81
CA PRO A 171 -3.99 18.19 -8.84
C PRO A 171 -3.14 19.40 -9.26
N GLY A 172 -3.60 20.14 -10.28
CA GLY A 172 -2.85 21.27 -10.85
C GLY A 172 -1.69 20.89 -11.77
N GLY A 173 -1.50 19.59 -12.04
CA GLY A 173 -0.47 19.03 -12.92
C GLY A 173 -0.99 18.63 -14.31
N GLU A 174 -2.16 19.10 -14.73
CA GLU A 174 -2.80 18.70 -15.98
C GLU A 174 -1.92 19.01 -17.21
N ALA A 175 -1.24 20.16 -17.18
CA ALA A 175 -0.33 20.57 -18.26
C ALA A 175 1.03 19.88 -18.25
N GLN A 176 1.45 19.35 -17.09
CA GLN A 176 2.74 18.67 -16.92
C GLN A 176 2.57 17.48 -15.97
N PRO A 177 2.01 16.35 -16.45
CA PRO A 177 1.96 15.12 -15.69
C PRO A 177 3.35 14.68 -15.25
N GLU A 178 3.45 14.07 -14.08
CA GLU A 178 4.71 13.50 -13.61
C GLU A 178 5.06 12.26 -14.44
N GLU A 179 6.20 12.30 -15.12
CA GLU A 179 6.62 11.24 -16.03
C GLU A 179 7.56 10.24 -15.35
N PHE A 180 7.35 8.96 -15.65
CA PHE A 180 8.21 7.87 -15.20
C PHE A 180 8.59 6.96 -16.36
N LEU A 181 9.85 6.53 -16.43
CA LEU A 181 10.31 5.60 -17.46
C LEU A 181 10.00 4.16 -17.05
N TYR A 182 9.15 3.46 -17.80
CA TYR A 182 8.71 2.09 -17.46
C TYR A 182 9.89 1.12 -17.23
N GLN A 183 10.94 1.24 -18.04
CA GLN A 183 12.15 0.40 -17.94
C GLN A 183 12.86 0.50 -16.58
N ASN A 184 12.74 1.63 -15.87
CA ASN A 184 13.37 1.82 -14.55
C ASN A 184 12.67 0.97 -13.46
N TYR A 185 11.44 0.53 -13.73
CA TYR A 185 10.60 -0.17 -12.76
C TYR A 185 10.33 -1.63 -13.17
N ASP A 186 10.37 -1.98 -14.46
CA ASP A 186 10.04 -3.31 -15.01
C ASP A 186 10.64 -4.47 -14.21
N ALA A 187 11.94 -4.43 -13.91
CA ALA A 187 12.60 -5.51 -13.17
C ALA A 187 12.05 -5.69 -11.74
N TYR A 188 11.87 -4.59 -11.02
CA TYR A 188 11.31 -4.62 -9.66
C TYR A 188 9.83 -5.00 -9.68
N TYR A 189 9.07 -4.46 -10.62
CA TYR A 189 7.68 -4.82 -10.89
C TYR A 189 7.52 -6.33 -11.09
N ARG A 190 8.28 -6.94 -12.01
CA ARG A 190 8.22 -8.39 -12.27
C ARG A 190 8.56 -9.21 -11.02
N PHE A 191 9.54 -8.76 -10.23
CA PHE A 191 9.88 -9.40 -8.97
C PHE A 191 8.72 -9.37 -7.97
N ILE A 192 8.10 -8.21 -7.74
CA ILE A 192 6.97 -8.08 -6.80
C ILE A 192 5.72 -8.80 -7.32
N LYS A 193 5.44 -8.73 -8.63
CA LYS A 193 4.36 -9.47 -9.29
C LYS A 193 4.50 -10.97 -9.07
N GLY A 194 5.70 -11.52 -9.29
CA GLY A 194 6.00 -12.92 -9.04
C GLY A 194 5.79 -13.31 -7.57
N ARG A 195 6.25 -12.48 -6.63
CA ARG A 195 6.07 -12.73 -5.19
C ARG A 195 4.60 -12.71 -4.76
N LEU A 196 3.79 -11.80 -5.30
CA LEU A 196 2.35 -11.80 -5.04
C LEU A 196 1.70 -13.09 -5.53
N ILE A 197 1.99 -13.47 -6.77
CA ILE A 197 1.44 -14.70 -7.37
C ILE A 197 1.80 -15.92 -6.53
N VAL A 198 3.07 -16.07 -6.15
CA VAL A 198 3.51 -17.17 -5.28
C VAL A 198 2.82 -17.13 -3.92
N ALA A 199 2.72 -15.96 -3.28
CA ALA A 199 2.08 -15.81 -1.99
C ALA A 199 0.58 -16.19 -2.01
N ILE A 200 -0.10 -16.00 -3.14
CA ILE A 200 -1.54 -16.21 -3.28
C ILE A 200 -1.87 -17.60 -3.85
N GLU A 201 -1.16 -18.05 -4.89
CA GLU A 201 -1.44 -19.32 -5.57
C GLU A 201 -0.76 -20.53 -4.91
N GLY A 202 0.30 -20.33 -4.11
CA GLY A 202 0.93 -21.41 -3.33
C GLY A 202 1.69 -22.47 -4.15
N ASN A 203 1.82 -22.32 -5.48
CA ASN A 203 2.55 -23.26 -6.33
C ASN A 203 4.05 -22.95 -6.36
N HIS A 204 4.86 -23.97 -6.06
CA HIS A 204 6.31 -23.93 -5.93
C HIS A 204 7.04 -23.53 -7.23
N GLY A 205 7.75 -22.40 -7.19
CA GLY A 205 9.05 -22.24 -7.85
C GLY A 205 10.15 -22.21 -6.77
N PRO A 206 11.43 -22.50 -7.09
CA PRO A 206 12.48 -22.56 -6.10
C PRO A 206 12.64 -21.18 -5.45
N THR A 207 12.19 -21.07 -4.20
CA THR A 207 12.45 -19.90 -3.36
C THR A 207 13.92 -19.90 -3.00
N VAL A 208 14.69 -19.02 -3.63
CA VAL A 208 16.00 -18.63 -3.12
C VAL A 208 15.75 -17.85 -1.83
N GLY A 209 15.90 -18.53 -0.68
CA GLY A 209 16.03 -17.94 0.65
C GLY A 209 14.81 -17.22 1.22
N GLY A 210 13.81 -17.97 1.71
CA GLY A 210 12.80 -17.38 2.59
C GLY A 210 11.59 -18.30 2.85
N SER A 211 11.41 -18.68 4.12
CA SER A 211 10.28 -19.40 4.75
C SER A 211 8.98 -19.54 3.93
N ASN A 212 8.58 -20.79 3.69
CA ASN A 212 7.31 -21.24 3.08
C ASN A 212 6.08 -21.06 4.02
N SER A 213 6.07 -20.03 4.86
CA SER A 213 4.94 -19.77 5.75
C SER A 213 3.83 -19.03 5.01
N THR A 214 2.81 -19.76 4.53
CA THR A 214 1.52 -19.17 4.12
C THR A 214 0.80 -18.45 5.28
N GLN A 215 1.24 -18.69 6.51
CA GLN A 215 0.73 -18.03 7.70
C GLN A 215 1.37 -16.65 7.87
N THR A 216 0.57 -15.61 7.69
CA THR A 216 0.96 -14.22 7.95
C THR A 216 0.37 -13.72 9.27
N TYR A 217 1.04 -12.77 9.90
CA TYR A 217 0.60 -12.12 11.14
C TYR A 217 0.34 -10.62 10.91
N PRO A 218 -0.70 -10.02 11.54
CA PRO A 218 -1.04 -8.60 11.38
C PRO A 218 -0.08 -7.65 12.12
N ASN A 219 1.23 -7.73 11.85
CA ASN A 219 2.18 -6.74 12.37
C ASN A 219 1.76 -5.33 11.92
N PRO A 220 1.83 -4.32 12.79
CA PRO A 220 1.46 -2.96 12.42
C PRO A 220 2.40 -2.42 11.34
N VAL A 221 1.81 -1.79 10.32
CA VAL A 221 2.51 -1.15 9.21
C VAL A 221 1.86 0.20 8.93
N ALA A 222 2.54 1.11 8.22
CA ALA A 222 2.00 2.43 7.89
C ALA A 222 0.66 2.37 7.14
N HIS A 223 0.45 1.32 6.34
CA HIS A 223 -0.79 1.11 5.61
C HIS A 223 -1.99 0.82 6.51
N CYS A 224 -1.82 0.44 7.77
CA CYS A 224 -2.92 0.20 8.71
C CYS A 224 -3.83 1.43 8.89
N ASN A 225 -3.31 2.65 8.71
CA ASN A 225 -4.08 3.89 8.87
C ASN A 225 -5.23 4.05 7.85
N VAL A 226 -5.15 3.36 6.70
CA VAL A 226 -6.15 3.43 5.62
C VAL A 226 -6.67 2.05 5.22
N CYS A 227 -6.16 0.98 5.85
CA CYS A 227 -6.49 -0.38 5.49
C CYS A 227 -7.86 -0.76 6.02
N ARG A 228 -8.78 -1.22 5.16
CA ARG A 228 -10.12 -1.68 5.58
C ARG A 228 -10.11 -2.72 6.70
N TRP A 229 -9.09 -3.58 6.77
CA TRP A 229 -9.00 -4.67 7.77
C TRP A 229 -8.35 -4.24 9.08
N TRP A 230 -8.05 -2.95 9.28
CA TRP A 230 -7.28 -2.49 10.44
C TRP A 230 -7.89 -2.92 11.78
N MET A 231 -9.22 -2.86 11.94
CA MET A 231 -9.91 -3.28 13.17
C MET A 231 -9.78 -4.77 13.43
N HIS A 232 -9.94 -5.59 12.38
CA HIS A 232 -9.77 -7.04 12.48
C HIS A 232 -8.35 -7.41 12.93
N CYS A 233 -7.37 -6.74 12.32
CA CYS A 233 -5.96 -6.88 12.67
C CYS A 233 -5.65 -6.38 14.08
N ASP A 234 -6.26 -5.25 14.49
CA ASP A 234 -6.07 -4.67 15.83
C ASP A 234 -6.64 -5.55 16.93
N GLN A 235 -7.87 -6.06 16.73
CA GLN A 235 -8.49 -6.98 17.67
C GLN A 235 -7.60 -8.20 17.91
N ARG A 236 -7.13 -8.84 16.83
CA ARG A 236 -6.22 -9.98 16.95
C ARG A 236 -4.95 -9.64 17.73
N ARG A 237 -4.32 -8.50 17.46
CA ARG A 237 -3.14 -8.08 18.21
C ARG A 237 -3.45 -7.84 19.69
N ARG A 238 -4.63 -7.32 20.03
CA ARG A 238 -5.05 -7.12 21.43
C ARG A 238 -5.25 -8.45 22.14
N ASP A 239 -5.94 -9.38 21.48
CA ASP A 239 -6.20 -10.72 22.00
C ASP A 239 -4.88 -11.48 22.24
N ASP A 240 -3.90 -11.30 21.35
CA ASP A 240 -2.58 -11.92 21.44
C ASP A 240 -1.62 -11.19 22.43
N ASP A 241 -2.07 -10.12 23.09
CA ASP A 241 -1.24 -9.25 23.93
C ASP A 241 0.06 -8.77 23.24
N HIS A 242 -0.07 -8.38 21.97
CA HIS A 242 1.08 -8.17 21.09
C HIS A 242 2.00 -7.04 21.57
N LEU A 243 3.33 -7.25 21.43
CA LEU A 243 4.37 -6.31 21.85
C LEU A 243 4.27 -4.90 21.26
N SER A 244 3.61 -4.73 20.12
CA SER A 244 3.40 -3.41 19.50
C SER A 244 2.61 -2.43 20.36
N TYR A 245 1.92 -2.89 21.41
CA TYR A 245 1.25 -2.00 22.35
C TYR A 245 2.18 -1.38 23.39
N VAL A 246 3.44 -1.82 23.48
CA VAL A 246 4.44 -1.11 24.27
C VAL A 246 4.75 0.21 23.56
N ALA A 247 4.58 1.34 24.26
CA ALA A 247 4.82 2.65 23.65
C ALA A 247 6.29 2.80 23.22
N GLY A 248 6.49 3.30 21.99
CA GLY A 248 7.82 3.39 21.37
C GLY A 248 8.35 2.07 20.78
N MET A 249 7.61 0.96 20.90
CA MET A 249 7.97 -0.30 20.29
C MET A 249 7.87 -0.21 18.76
N GLN A 250 8.93 -0.63 18.07
CA GLN A 250 9.01 -0.69 16.62
C GLN A 250 9.13 -2.13 16.16
N GLY A 251 8.89 -2.40 14.87
CA GLY A 251 8.93 -3.75 14.31
C GLY A 251 10.25 -4.48 14.56
N GLY A 252 11.39 -3.77 14.46
CA GLY A 252 12.71 -4.36 14.75
C GLY A 252 12.85 -4.84 16.20
N HIS A 253 12.29 -4.11 17.16
CA HIS A 253 12.28 -4.50 18.58
C HIS A 253 11.40 -5.74 18.80
N VAL A 254 10.22 -5.79 18.16
CA VAL A 254 9.32 -6.96 18.22
C VAL A 254 10.00 -8.20 17.64
N THR A 255 10.67 -8.08 16.50
CA THR A 255 11.43 -9.19 15.90
C THR A 255 12.51 -9.70 16.84
N GLU A 256 13.33 -8.82 17.42
CA GLU A 256 14.38 -9.20 18.38
C GLU A 256 13.80 -9.91 19.62
N LEU A 257 12.70 -9.40 20.17
CA LEU A 257 12.07 -10.00 21.36
C LEU A 257 11.45 -11.37 21.03
N ASN A 258 10.80 -11.50 19.87
CA ASN A 258 10.25 -12.77 19.41
C ASN A 258 11.33 -13.83 19.19
N GLU A 259 12.48 -13.46 18.61
CA GLU A 259 13.63 -14.37 18.44
C GLU A 259 14.19 -14.85 19.80
N ARG A 260 13.92 -14.11 20.88
CA ARG A 260 14.28 -14.44 22.26
C ARG A 260 13.13 -15.08 23.06
N GLY A 261 12.06 -15.51 22.38
CA GLY A 261 10.92 -16.20 22.99
C GLY A 261 9.96 -15.29 23.78
N VAL A 262 10.10 -13.96 23.65
CA VAL A 262 9.20 -12.99 24.29
C VAL A 262 8.19 -12.54 23.25
N HIS A 263 6.94 -12.97 23.41
CA HIS A 263 5.90 -12.77 22.41
C HIS A 263 4.80 -11.80 22.83
N THR A 264 4.68 -11.50 24.12
CA THR A 264 3.60 -10.66 24.66
C THR A 264 4.14 -9.48 25.47
N LEU A 265 3.34 -8.42 25.55
CA LEU A 265 3.61 -7.26 26.41
C LEU A 265 3.74 -7.69 27.88
N GLU A 266 2.84 -8.55 28.37
CA GLU A 266 2.90 -9.08 29.73
C GLU A 266 4.18 -9.88 29.98
N ALA A 267 4.55 -10.77 29.05
CA ALA A 267 5.77 -11.56 29.18
C ALA A 267 6.99 -10.65 29.22
N PHE A 268 7.02 -9.58 28.41
CA PHE A 268 8.10 -8.61 28.42
C PHE A 268 8.12 -7.80 29.72
N ALA A 269 6.97 -7.32 30.18
CA ALA A 269 6.83 -6.51 31.40
C ALA A 269 7.22 -7.25 32.69
N LYS A 270 7.04 -8.58 32.72
CA LYS A 270 7.32 -9.43 33.89
C LYS A 270 8.77 -9.92 33.98
N ARG A 271 9.63 -9.61 33.00
CA ARG A 271 11.03 -10.05 33.06
C ARG A 271 11.77 -9.34 34.18
N SER A 272 12.78 -10.03 34.72
CA SER A 272 13.72 -9.42 35.67
C SER A 272 14.59 -8.34 35.01
N GLN A 273 14.83 -8.47 33.71
CA GLN A 273 15.65 -7.57 32.90
C GLN A 273 15.14 -7.49 31.46
N ALA A 274 15.46 -6.40 30.77
CA ALA A 274 15.00 -6.16 29.41
C ALA A 274 15.48 -7.22 28.41
N LEU A 275 16.76 -7.59 28.46
CA LEU A 275 17.38 -8.59 27.60
C LEU A 275 18.41 -9.40 28.39
N ASP A 276 18.60 -10.66 28.04
CA ASP A 276 19.62 -11.53 28.68
C ASP A 276 21.03 -11.36 28.11
N SER A 277 21.13 -10.74 26.94
CA SER A 277 22.39 -10.46 26.26
C SER A 277 22.23 -9.25 25.35
N ARG A 278 23.36 -8.74 24.86
CA ARG A 278 23.40 -7.58 23.95
C ARG A 278 22.43 -7.79 22.76
N PRO A 279 21.63 -6.79 22.37
CA PRO A 279 20.73 -6.91 21.23
C PRO A 279 21.50 -7.04 19.91
N ALA A 280 20.96 -7.79 18.96
CA ALA A 280 21.49 -7.83 17.60
C ALA A 280 21.14 -6.56 16.81
N LYS A 281 20.02 -5.91 17.16
CA LYS A 281 19.55 -4.66 16.55
C LYS A 281 19.31 -3.58 17.62
N GLY A 282 19.84 -2.38 17.41
CA GLY A 282 19.63 -1.25 18.33
C GLY A 282 20.53 -1.27 19.57
N SER A 283 20.21 -0.42 20.56
CA SER A 283 20.99 -0.25 21.79
C SER A 283 20.33 -0.94 22.98
N ALA A 284 21.13 -1.43 23.95
CA ALA A 284 20.60 -2.02 25.18
C ALA A 284 19.71 -1.03 25.96
N GLU A 285 20.11 0.24 26.01
CA GLU A 285 19.37 1.33 26.64
C GLU A 285 17.96 1.50 26.06
N THR A 286 17.79 1.32 24.75
CA THR A 286 16.47 1.35 24.11
C THR A 286 15.57 0.25 24.65
N TYR A 287 16.07 -0.98 24.79
CA TYR A 287 15.28 -2.08 25.33
C TYR A 287 14.99 -1.91 26.82
N GLU A 288 15.89 -1.30 27.59
CA GLU A 288 15.62 -0.94 28.98
C GLU A 288 14.48 0.08 29.09
N LYS A 289 14.47 1.11 28.24
CA LYS A 289 13.36 2.08 28.16
C LYS A 289 12.04 1.39 27.81
N LEU A 290 12.05 0.52 26.78
CA LEU A 290 10.86 -0.24 26.37
C LEU A 290 10.37 -1.19 27.46
N HIS A 291 11.29 -1.85 28.19
CA HIS A 291 10.97 -2.75 29.29
C HIS A 291 10.30 -2.00 30.45
N ARG A 292 10.86 -0.83 30.84
CA ARG A 292 10.25 0.05 31.84
C ARG A 292 8.85 0.50 31.40
N GLN A 293 8.71 0.89 30.13
CA GLN A 293 7.44 1.32 29.56
C GLN A 293 6.40 0.18 29.53
N ALA A 294 6.81 -1.04 29.15
CA ALA A 294 5.97 -2.24 29.21
C ALA A 294 5.49 -2.52 30.64
N GLY A 295 6.39 -2.39 31.63
CA GLY A 295 6.07 -2.51 33.06
C GLY A 295 4.99 -1.53 33.52
N ILE A 296 5.12 -0.23 33.16
CA ILE A 296 4.13 0.80 33.49
C ILE A 296 2.78 0.49 32.85
N GLN A 297 2.78 0.14 31.56
CA GLN A 297 1.54 -0.16 30.83
C GLN A 297 0.85 -1.42 31.33
N TYR A 298 1.62 -2.46 31.66
CA TYR A 298 1.09 -3.68 32.25
C TYR A 298 0.49 -3.42 33.65
N GLU A 299 1.19 -2.67 34.50
CA GLU A 299 0.70 -2.29 35.82
C GLU A 299 -0.61 -1.50 35.73
N GLY A 300 -0.67 -0.50 34.85
CA GLY A 300 -1.88 0.28 34.63
C GLY A 300 -3.04 -0.55 34.08
N ARG A 301 -2.76 -1.50 33.18
CA ARG A 301 -3.76 -2.45 32.68
C ARG A 301 -4.33 -3.33 33.80
N VAL A 302 -3.47 -3.89 34.67
CA VAL A 302 -3.89 -4.77 35.77
C VAL A 302 -4.70 -4.00 36.82
N LYS A 303 -4.29 -2.77 37.15
CA LYS A 303 -4.98 -1.92 38.13
C LYS A 303 -6.20 -1.19 37.55
N ASN A 304 -6.35 -1.17 36.23
CA ASN A 304 -7.32 -0.34 35.52
C ASN A 304 -7.17 1.17 35.86
N GLU A 305 -5.93 1.64 35.96
CA GLU A 305 -5.57 3.00 36.36
C GLU A 305 -4.45 3.54 35.47
N HIS A 306 -4.38 4.86 35.32
CA HIS A 306 -3.28 5.51 34.61
C HIS A 306 -2.04 5.62 35.51
N ILE A 307 -1.07 4.74 35.31
CA ILE A 307 0.19 4.73 36.06
C ILE A 307 1.22 5.60 35.34
N SER A 308 1.92 6.44 36.09
CA SER A 308 3.07 7.19 35.62
C SER A 308 4.22 7.06 36.61
N ARG A 309 5.45 7.14 36.10
CA ARG A 309 6.67 7.18 36.92
C ARG A 309 7.49 8.37 36.46
N LEU A 310 7.89 9.20 37.41
CA LEU A 310 8.78 10.31 37.14
C LEU A 310 10.18 9.75 36.83
N LEU A 311 10.81 10.30 35.81
CA LEU A 311 12.22 10.07 35.55
C LEU A 311 13.03 10.93 36.51
N ASP A 312 14.21 10.46 36.88
CA ASP A 312 15.13 11.24 37.70
C ASP A 312 15.52 12.53 36.96
N SER A 313 15.56 13.63 37.70
CA SER A 313 15.96 14.92 37.16
C SER A 313 17.49 15.01 37.12
N GLU A 314 18.08 15.09 35.92
CA GLU A 314 19.51 15.31 35.76
C GLU A 314 19.84 16.78 35.45
N ILE A 315 20.91 17.28 36.07
CA ILE A 315 21.43 18.63 35.82
C ILE A 315 21.89 18.69 34.35
N ASN A 316 21.44 19.70 33.61
CA ASN A 316 21.64 19.88 32.16
C ASN A 316 20.80 18.97 31.25
N GLU A 317 19.75 18.32 31.75
CA GLU A 317 18.78 17.58 30.92
C GLU A 317 17.35 18.13 31.04
N GLY A 318 16.50 17.81 30.05
CA GLY A 318 15.07 18.13 30.07
C GLY A 318 14.77 19.60 30.41
N LEU A 319 13.90 19.81 31.40
CA LEU A 319 13.50 21.15 31.86
C LEU A 319 14.64 21.92 32.57
N HIS A 320 15.71 21.26 33.04
CA HIS A 320 16.89 21.94 33.58
C HIS A 320 17.73 22.65 32.51
N ARG A 321 17.44 22.41 31.23
CA ARG A 321 18.04 23.15 30.11
C ARG A 321 17.26 24.41 29.75
N LEU A 322 16.10 24.65 30.39
CA LEU A 322 15.37 25.88 30.15
C LEU A 322 16.24 27.07 30.59
N PRO A 323 16.29 28.14 29.79
CA PRO A 323 16.91 29.38 30.22
C PRO A 323 16.19 29.93 31.45
N ALA A 324 16.84 30.84 32.17
CA ALA A 324 16.16 31.60 33.21
C ALA A 324 14.93 32.31 32.61
N PRO A 325 13.79 32.34 33.32
CA PRO A 325 12.61 33.07 32.90
C PRO A 325 12.91 34.51 32.46
N SER A 326 12.28 34.95 31.38
CA SER A 326 12.39 36.30 30.82
C SER A 326 11.06 37.06 30.98
N GLU A 327 11.11 38.39 31.11
CA GLU A 327 9.90 39.23 31.19
C GLU A 327 8.97 39.09 29.96
N GLY A 328 9.51 38.61 28.83
CA GLY A 328 8.74 38.37 27.60
C GLY A 328 8.17 36.96 27.45
N ASP A 329 8.35 36.07 28.43
CA ASP A 329 7.83 34.71 28.36
C ASP A 329 6.29 34.68 28.42
N ILE A 330 5.68 33.85 27.56
CA ILE A 330 4.23 33.62 27.53
C ILE A 330 3.97 32.21 28.10
N TYR A 331 3.25 32.13 29.21
CA TYR A 331 2.90 30.90 29.94
C TYR A 331 1.49 30.41 29.62
#